data_AF-A0A0C3AKV4-F1
#
_entry.id   AF-A0A0C3AKV4-F1
#
_cell.length_a   1.000
_cell.length_b   1.000
_cell.length_c   1.000
_cell.angle_alpha   90.00
_cell.angle_beta   90.00
_cell.angle_gamma   90.00
#
_symmetry.space_group_name_H-M   'P 1'
#
loop_
_entity.id
_entity.type
_entity.pdbx_description
1 polymer ?
#
loop_
_entity_poly.entity_id
_entity_poly.type
_entity_poly.pdbx_seq_one_letter_code
_entity_poly.pdbx_strand_id
1 'polypeptide(L)'
;QCHIWLLDNHAAAIGYEMWHDLGDWLRCHLKKGVGDQGAAAQNVLDNCGVNVTELQKQWADQRVAQLSIRAYAPAKLKKELDAVLTLQADLDSSNRVLQLAWTTIEKGNASPGVLEALVSLERSLQRGHTRLMTKAEALYSSLNVHEQFLELTNVSLDFVQILLMARDLKINICKRAVGSFFEWDKLDRAVSGKDKPLGMFIAILGIHHPRDY
;
A
#
# COMPACT_ATOMS: atom_id res chain seq x y z
N GLN A 1 -36.93 7.70 -25.92
CA GLN A 1 -36.75 9.17 -25.94
C GLN A 1 -36.85 9.83 -24.56
N CYS A 2 -37.60 9.32 -23.56
CA CYS A 2 -37.71 9.95 -22.23
C CYS A 2 -36.45 9.97 -21.36
N HIS A 3 -35.51 9.03 -21.54
CA HIS A 3 -34.31 8.94 -20.70
C HIS A 3 -33.33 10.10 -20.92
N ILE A 4 -33.19 10.57 -22.17
CA ILE A 4 -32.31 11.69 -22.52
C ILE A 4 -32.82 12.97 -21.88
N TRP A 5 -34.14 13.22 -21.96
CA TRP A 5 -34.76 14.40 -21.36
C TRP A 5 -34.63 14.43 -19.83
N LEU A 6 -34.74 13.28 -19.15
CA LEU A 6 -34.53 13.19 -17.71
C LEU A 6 -33.08 13.50 -17.31
N LEU A 7 -32.11 13.02 -18.09
CA LEU A 7 -30.69 13.32 -17.87
C LEU A 7 -30.39 14.80 -18.11
N ASP A 8 -30.94 15.40 -19.18
CA ASP A 8 -30.76 16.82 -19.48
C ASP A 8 -31.38 17.72 -18.39
N ASN A 9 -32.57 17.37 -17.90
CA ASN A 9 -33.23 18.11 -16.83
C ASN A 9 -32.48 17.97 -15.49
N HIS A 10 -31.92 16.79 -15.20
CA HIS A 10 -31.10 16.58 -14.01
C HIS A 10 -29.76 17.33 -14.11
N ALA A 11 -29.12 17.32 -15.27
CA ALA A 11 -27.90 18.09 -15.52
C ALA A 11 -28.15 19.61 -15.41
N ALA A 12 -29.31 20.09 -15.89
CA ALA A 12 -29.71 21.49 -15.75
C ALA A 12 -29.97 21.88 -14.28
N ALA A 13 -30.60 21.00 -13.49
CA ALA A 13 -30.82 21.22 -12.06
C ALA A 13 -29.50 21.26 -11.28
N ILE A 14 -28.60 20.30 -11.52
CA ILE A 14 -27.25 20.30 -10.93
C ILE A 14 -26.50 21.56 -11.34
N GLY A 15 -26.57 21.95 -12.62
CA GLY A 15 -25.94 23.17 -13.12
C GLY A 15 -26.45 24.42 -12.40
N TYR A 16 -27.76 24.52 -12.16
CA TYR A 16 -28.36 25.65 -11.46
C TYR A 16 -27.93 25.72 -9.99
N GLU A 17 -27.93 24.61 -9.27
CA GLU A 17 -27.46 24.52 -7.88
C GLU A 17 -25.97 24.87 -7.77
N MET A 18 -25.13 24.31 -8.66
CA MET A 18 -23.70 24.62 -8.70
C MET A 18 -23.43 26.11 -8.98
N TRP A 19 -24.19 26.74 -9.88
CA TRP A 19 -24.04 28.16 -10.19
C TRP A 19 -24.47 29.06 -9.03
N HIS A 20 -25.57 28.71 -8.36
CA HIS A 20 -26.06 29.42 -7.20
C HIS A 20 -25.04 29.39 -6.04
N ASP A 21 -24.43 28.22 -5.82
CA ASP A 21 -23.50 28.01 -4.72
C ASP A 21 -22.04 28.38 -5.05
N LEU A 22 -21.73 28.63 -6.33
CA LEU A 22 -20.36 28.94 -6.79
C LEU A 22 -19.78 30.18 -6.08
N GLY A 23 -20.61 31.20 -5.88
CA GLY A 23 -20.19 32.44 -5.22
C GLY A 23 -19.79 32.21 -3.76
N ASP A 24 -20.59 31.44 -3.03
CA ASP A 24 -20.30 31.07 -1.63
C ASP A 24 -19.12 30.11 -1.53
N TRP A 25 -19.02 29.17 -2.47
CA TRP A 25 -17.89 28.26 -2.57
C TRP A 25 -16.59 29.04 -2.81
N LEU A 26 -16.56 29.97 -3.77
CA LEU A 26 -15.38 30.81 -4.05
C LEU A 26 -15.01 31.66 -2.84
N ARG A 27 -15.98 32.28 -2.17
CA ARG A 27 -15.75 33.06 -0.95
C ARG A 27 -15.16 32.21 0.17
N CYS A 28 -15.72 31.02 0.41
CA CYS A 28 -15.23 30.10 1.42
C CYS A 28 -13.84 29.58 1.08
N HIS A 29 -13.58 29.27 -0.19
CA HIS A 29 -12.30 28.77 -0.65
C HIS A 29 -11.20 29.82 -0.52
N LEU A 30 -11.47 31.08 -0.93
CA LEU A 30 -10.53 32.18 -0.77
C LEU A 30 -10.25 32.48 0.71
N LYS A 31 -11.30 32.54 1.54
CA LYS A 31 -11.13 32.86 2.95
C LYS A 31 -10.43 31.74 3.72
N LYS A 32 -10.97 30.51 3.67
CA LYS A 32 -10.50 29.38 4.48
C LYS A 32 -9.34 28.62 3.83
N GLY A 33 -9.42 28.38 2.53
CA GLY A 33 -8.45 27.58 1.79
C GLY A 33 -7.18 28.34 1.42
N VAL A 34 -7.29 29.65 1.14
CA VAL A 34 -6.12 30.46 0.78
C VAL A 34 -5.68 31.35 1.94
N GLY A 35 -6.59 32.15 2.49
CA GLY A 35 -6.28 33.09 3.58
C GLY A 35 -5.87 32.38 4.87
N ASP A 36 -6.80 31.67 5.49
CA ASP A 36 -6.58 31.04 6.80
C ASP A 36 -5.46 29.99 6.73
N GLN A 37 -5.43 29.17 5.68
CA GLN A 37 -4.38 28.17 5.47
C GLN A 37 -3.01 28.82 5.20
N GLY A 38 -2.96 29.91 4.43
CA GLY A 38 -1.74 30.68 4.19
C GLY A 38 -1.19 31.29 5.47
N ALA A 39 -2.06 31.88 6.30
CA ALA A 39 -1.68 32.41 7.61
C ALA A 39 -1.19 31.31 8.56
N ALA A 40 -1.85 30.16 8.59
CA ALA A 40 -1.41 29.01 9.37
C ALA A 40 -0.05 28.48 8.90
N ALA A 41 0.17 28.38 7.58
CA ALA A 41 1.44 27.95 7.01
C ALA A 41 2.56 28.95 7.31
N GLN A 42 2.27 30.26 7.22
CA GLN A 42 3.24 31.30 7.56
C GLN A 42 3.63 31.24 9.04
N ASN A 43 2.66 31.07 9.95
CA ASN A 43 2.97 30.86 11.37
C ASN A 43 3.86 29.63 11.60
N VAL A 44 3.66 28.54 10.85
CA VAL A 44 4.53 27.36 10.94
C VAL A 44 5.95 27.68 10.45
N LEU A 45 6.10 28.43 9.36
CA LEU A 45 7.40 28.85 8.83
C LEU A 45 8.13 29.79 9.82
N ASP A 46 7.41 30.76 10.38
CA ASP A 46 7.95 31.73 11.34
C ASP A 46 8.40 31.03 12.63
N ASN A 47 7.62 30.05 13.11
CA ASN A 47 7.97 29.24 14.28
C ASN A 47 9.11 28.25 14.03
N CYS A 48 9.41 27.91 12.78
CA CYS A 48 10.45 26.95 12.44
C CYS A 48 11.86 27.53 12.69
N GLY A 49 12.01 28.86 12.74
CA GLY A 49 13.28 29.53 13.01
C GLY A 49 14.36 29.34 11.93
N VAL A 50 14.00 28.72 10.80
CA VAL A 50 14.88 28.46 9.65
C VAL A 50 14.58 29.50 8.57
N ASN A 51 15.63 30.03 7.95
CA ASN A 51 15.48 30.99 6.85
C ASN A 51 14.75 30.34 5.65
N VAL A 52 13.82 31.07 5.03
CA VAL A 52 13.06 30.64 3.85
C VAL A 52 13.97 30.13 2.73
N THR A 53 15.14 30.75 2.54
CA THR A 53 16.10 30.33 1.51
C THR A 53 16.67 28.93 1.77
N GLU A 54 16.87 28.57 3.04
CA GLU A 54 17.33 27.24 3.43
C GLU A 54 16.20 26.21 3.30
N LEU A 55 14.97 26.56 3.65
CA LEU A 55 13.80 25.69 3.44
C LEU A 55 13.55 25.41 1.95
N GLN A 56 13.73 26.42 1.08
CA GLN A 56 13.64 26.25 -0.37
C GLN A 56 14.72 25.32 -0.92
N LYS A 57 15.96 25.45 -0.41
CA LYS A 57 17.06 24.55 -0.75
C LYS A 57 16.77 23.12 -0.30
N GLN A 58 16.35 22.93 0.95
CA GLN A 58 15.98 21.62 1.48
C GLN A 58 14.81 20.98 0.70
N TRP A 59 13.82 21.77 0.30
CA TRP A 59 12.74 21.30 -0.55
C TRP A 59 13.24 20.86 -1.94
N ALA A 60 14.16 21.61 -2.55
CA ALA A 60 14.78 21.22 -3.80
C ALA A 60 15.58 19.91 -3.67
N ASP A 61 16.38 19.79 -2.61
CA ASP A 61 17.15 18.57 -2.30
C ASP A 61 16.22 17.38 -2.04
N GLN A 62 15.11 17.57 -1.32
CA GLN A 62 14.08 16.57 -1.11
C GLN A 62 13.41 16.14 -2.42
N ARG A 63 13.06 17.09 -3.29
CA ARG A 63 12.49 16.78 -4.61
C ARG A 63 13.47 15.99 -5.46
N VAL A 64 14.75 16.35 -5.48
CA VAL A 64 15.79 15.60 -6.20
C VAL A 64 15.92 14.19 -5.62
N ALA A 65 15.91 14.03 -4.30
CA ALA A 65 15.98 12.72 -3.65
C ALA A 65 14.74 11.84 -3.96
N GLN A 66 13.54 12.44 -3.93
CA GLN A 66 12.27 11.75 -4.20
C GLN A 66 12.07 11.41 -5.68
N LEU A 67 12.53 12.27 -6.59
CA LEU A 67 12.49 12.05 -8.04
C LEU A 67 13.66 11.20 -8.54
N SER A 68 14.73 11.04 -7.74
CA SER A 68 15.74 10.05 -8.04
C SER A 68 15.08 8.66 -8.05
N ILE A 69 15.51 7.83 -9.01
CA ILE A 69 15.02 6.48 -9.31
C ILE A 69 14.96 5.55 -8.05
N ARG A 70 15.57 5.99 -6.95
CA ARG A 70 15.63 5.38 -5.60
C ARG A 70 14.26 5.18 -4.93
N ALA A 71 13.21 5.93 -5.27
CA ALA A 71 11.86 5.74 -4.69
C ALA A 71 10.99 4.70 -5.44
N TYR A 72 11.29 4.45 -6.73
CA TYR A 72 10.50 3.53 -7.57
C TYR A 72 11.09 2.11 -7.62
N ALA A 73 12.41 1.98 -7.48
CA ALA A 73 13.10 0.69 -7.44
C ALA A 73 12.65 -0.25 -6.29
N PRO A 74 12.39 0.22 -5.05
CA PRO A 74 12.05 -0.68 -3.94
C PRO A 74 10.68 -1.33 -4.07
N ALA A 75 9.69 -0.65 -4.65
CA ALA A 75 8.34 -1.19 -4.81
C ALA A 75 8.28 -2.26 -5.92
N LYS A 76 8.95 -2.00 -7.04
CA LYS A 76 9.10 -2.98 -8.11
C LYS A 76 9.91 -4.19 -7.64
N LEU A 77 11.02 -3.94 -6.94
CA LEU A 77 11.85 -5.00 -6.35
C LEU A 77 11.06 -5.84 -5.34
N LYS A 78 10.28 -5.20 -4.46
CA LYS A 78 9.40 -5.90 -3.53
C LYS A 78 8.40 -6.80 -4.25
N LYS A 79 7.79 -6.32 -5.34
CA LYS A 79 6.86 -7.13 -6.14
C LYS A 79 7.53 -8.34 -6.77
N GLU A 80 8.74 -8.17 -7.30
CA GLU A 80 9.52 -9.29 -7.85
C GLU A 80 9.95 -10.28 -6.75
N LEU A 81 10.35 -9.80 -5.57
CA LEU A 81 10.70 -10.65 -4.43
C LEU A 81 9.48 -11.42 -3.88
N ASP A 82 8.34 -10.76 -3.72
CA ASP A 82 7.08 -11.38 -3.29
C ASP A 82 6.65 -12.47 -4.30
N ALA A 83 6.87 -12.25 -5.60
CA ALA A 83 6.65 -13.25 -6.64
C ALA A 83 7.62 -14.43 -6.54
N VAL A 84 8.92 -14.19 -6.27
CA VAL A 84 9.91 -15.25 -6.05
C VAL A 84 9.57 -16.09 -4.82
N LEU A 85 9.19 -15.47 -3.70
CA LEU A 85 8.81 -16.18 -2.48
C LEU A 85 7.55 -17.04 -2.67
N THR A 86 6.59 -16.54 -3.46
CA THR A 86 5.39 -17.30 -3.82
C THR A 86 5.75 -18.52 -4.67
N LEU A 87 6.60 -18.34 -5.70
CA LEU A 87 7.09 -19.43 -6.53
C LEU A 87 7.87 -20.47 -5.72
N GLN A 88 8.61 -20.06 -4.69
CA GLN A 88 9.32 -20.98 -3.81
C GLN A 88 8.36 -21.82 -2.96
N ALA A 89 7.32 -21.20 -2.39
CA ALA A 89 6.30 -21.91 -1.63
C ALA A 89 5.54 -22.94 -2.50
N ASP A 90 5.21 -22.58 -3.74
CA ASP A 90 4.55 -23.48 -4.70
C ASP A 90 5.45 -24.66 -5.08
N LEU A 91 6.76 -24.42 -5.22
CA LEU A 91 7.75 -25.44 -5.55
C LEU A 91 7.97 -26.41 -4.39
N ASP A 92 8.05 -25.90 -3.16
CA ASP A 92 8.16 -26.71 -1.95
C ASP A 92 6.91 -27.57 -1.73
N SER A 93 5.73 -27.02 -1.98
CA SER A 93 4.47 -27.76 -1.97
C SER A 93 4.48 -28.90 -2.99
N SER A 94 4.87 -28.60 -4.23
CA SER A 94 4.98 -29.59 -5.31
C SER A 94 5.99 -30.70 -4.98
N ASN A 95 7.12 -30.35 -4.37
CA ASN A 95 8.12 -31.32 -3.92
C ASN A 95 7.58 -32.25 -2.83
N ARG A 96 6.83 -31.71 -1.85
CA ARG A 96 6.16 -32.53 -0.81
C ARG A 96 5.15 -33.51 -1.41
N VAL A 97 4.36 -33.07 -2.39
CA VAL A 97 3.40 -33.93 -3.09
C VAL A 97 4.12 -35.05 -3.85
N LEU A 98 5.27 -34.76 -4.47
CA LEU A 98 6.07 -35.77 -5.14
C LEU A 98 6.69 -36.78 -4.19
N GLN A 99 7.18 -36.35 -3.03
CA GLN A 99 7.66 -37.26 -1.99
C GLN A 99 6.53 -38.17 -1.49
N LEU A 100 5.32 -37.64 -1.32
CA LEU A 100 4.14 -38.45 -0.98
C LEU A 100 3.81 -39.46 -2.09
N ALA A 101 3.86 -39.04 -3.35
CA ALA A 101 3.66 -39.93 -4.49
C ALA A 101 4.71 -41.05 -4.54
N TRP A 102 5.99 -40.72 -4.31
CA TRP A 102 7.09 -41.68 -4.17
C TRP A 102 6.78 -42.74 -3.11
N THR A 103 6.46 -42.33 -1.88
CA THR A 103 6.17 -43.27 -0.79
C THR A 103 4.94 -44.14 -1.03
N THR A 104 3.98 -43.65 -1.83
CA THR A 104 2.76 -44.40 -2.18
C THR A 104 3.04 -45.43 -3.28
N ILE A 105 3.89 -45.06 -4.24
CA ILE A 105 4.29 -45.87 -5.39
C ILE A 105 5.28 -46.96 -5.00
N GLU A 106 6.22 -46.64 -4.12
CA GLU A 106 7.17 -47.60 -3.54
C GLU A 106 6.43 -48.68 -2.73
N LYS A 107 5.31 -48.33 -2.09
CA LYS A 107 4.41 -49.27 -1.41
C LYS A 107 3.53 -50.08 -2.37
N GLY A 108 3.34 -49.63 -3.60
CA GLY A 108 2.45 -50.24 -4.58
C GLY A 108 3.19 -50.61 -5.86
N ASN A 109 4.01 -51.68 -5.83
CA ASN A 109 4.68 -52.35 -6.96
C ASN A 109 4.49 -51.69 -8.34
N ALA A 110 5.17 -50.56 -8.58
CA ALA A 110 4.94 -49.75 -9.76
C ALA A 110 5.80 -50.13 -10.95
N SER A 111 5.27 -49.84 -12.14
CA SER A 111 5.94 -50.06 -13.42
C SER A 111 7.21 -49.19 -13.55
N PRO A 112 8.31 -49.72 -14.12
CA PRO A 112 9.56 -48.98 -14.35
C PRO A 112 9.38 -47.64 -15.09
N GLY A 113 8.42 -47.54 -16.01
CA GLY A 113 8.16 -46.29 -16.75
C GLY A 113 7.57 -45.16 -15.89
N VAL A 114 6.81 -45.51 -14.83
CA VAL A 114 6.27 -44.53 -13.88
C VAL A 114 7.38 -43.99 -12.97
N LEU A 115 8.32 -44.87 -12.57
CA LEU A 115 9.50 -44.49 -11.81
C LEU A 115 10.41 -43.54 -12.61
N GLU A 116 10.65 -43.84 -13.90
CA GLU A 116 11.47 -42.98 -14.76
C GLU A 116 10.84 -41.57 -14.93
N ALA A 117 9.54 -41.51 -15.20
CA ALA A 117 8.82 -40.24 -15.33
C ALA A 117 8.91 -39.38 -14.05
N LEU A 118 8.83 -40.00 -12.87
CA LEU A 118 8.96 -39.30 -11.59
C LEU A 118 10.38 -38.79 -11.33
N VAL A 119 11.40 -39.60 -11.60
CA VAL A 119 12.81 -39.17 -11.52
C VAL A 119 13.08 -38.01 -12.48
N SER A 120 12.45 -38.02 -13.66
CA SER A 120 12.56 -36.93 -14.63
C SER A 120 11.92 -35.62 -14.12
N LEU A 121 10.77 -35.73 -13.43
CA LEU A 121 10.04 -34.61 -12.86
C LEU A 121 10.77 -34.00 -11.66
N GLU A 122 11.29 -34.84 -10.76
CA GLU A 122 12.14 -34.43 -9.64
C GLU A 122 13.36 -33.64 -10.14
N ARG A 123 14.07 -34.18 -11.14
CA ARG A 123 15.21 -33.49 -11.77
C ARG A 123 14.82 -32.17 -12.44
N SER A 124 13.59 -32.05 -12.95
CA SER A 124 13.10 -30.80 -13.53
C SER A 124 12.84 -29.73 -12.47
N LEU A 125 12.28 -30.12 -11.32
CA LEU A 125 11.99 -29.21 -10.20
C LEU A 125 13.27 -28.76 -9.51
N GLN A 126 14.24 -29.67 -9.31
CA GLN A 126 15.56 -29.35 -8.78
C GLN A 126 16.25 -28.27 -9.63
N ARG A 127 16.21 -28.41 -10.96
CA ARG A 127 16.75 -27.41 -11.90
C ARG A 127 15.99 -26.10 -11.84
N GLY A 128 14.67 -26.14 -11.65
CA GLY A 128 13.84 -24.96 -11.42
C GLY A 128 14.28 -24.19 -10.18
N HIS A 129 14.47 -24.90 -9.05
CA HIS A 129 14.92 -24.34 -7.78
C HIS A 129 16.28 -23.65 -7.91
N THR A 130 17.28 -24.35 -8.46
CA THR A 130 18.63 -23.77 -8.65
C THR A 130 18.59 -22.53 -9.53
N ARG A 131 17.82 -22.55 -10.63
CA ARG A 131 17.70 -21.39 -11.53
C ARG A 131 17.02 -20.19 -10.86
N LEU A 132 16.04 -20.42 -9.98
CA LEU A 132 15.39 -19.37 -9.20
C LEU A 132 16.38 -18.75 -8.19
N MET A 133 17.13 -19.58 -7.47
CA MET A 133 18.17 -19.11 -6.54
C MET A 133 19.23 -18.27 -7.24
N THR A 134 19.76 -18.73 -8.38
CA THR A 134 20.77 -17.96 -9.14
C THR A 134 20.22 -16.61 -9.65
N LYS A 135 18.93 -16.55 -10.02
CA LYS A 135 18.29 -15.27 -10.40
C LYS A 135 18.14 -14.34 -9.19
N ALA A 136 17.78 -14.87 -8.03
CA ALA A 136 17.71 -14.08 -6.81
C ALA A 136 19.09 -13.51 -6.44
N GLU A 137 20.13 -14.34 -6.45
CA GLU A 137 21.52 -13.92 -6.20
C GLU A 137 22.00 -12.87 -7.20
N ALA A 138 21.68 -13.02 -8.49
CA ALA A 138 22.02 -12.05 -9.52
C ALA A 138 21.29 -10.70 -9.31
N LEU A 139 20.01 -10.74 -8.92
CA LEU A 139 19.25 -9.54 -8.57
C LEU A 139 19.85 -8.83 -7.35
N TYR A 140 20.19 -9.56 -6.29
CA TYR A 140 20.87 -9.00 -5.12
C TYR A 140 22.25 -8.41 -5.47
N SER A 141 23.00 -9.06 -6.35
CA SER A 141 24.30 -8.55 -6.82
C SER A 141 24.14 -7.27 -7.65
N SER A 142 23.10 -7.19 -8.50
CA SER A 142 22.78 -6.00 -9.30
C SER A 142 22.30 -4.81 -8.48
N LEU A 143 21.77 -5.06 -7.27
CA LEU A 143 21.37 -4.00 -6.34
C LEU A 143 22.58 -3.22 -5.80
N ASN A 144 23.78 -3.76 -5.97
CA ASN A 144 25.05 -3.09 -5.73
C ASN A 144 25.10 -2.39 -4.37
N VAL A 145 24.76 -3.16 -3.33
CA VAL A 145 24.68 -2.68 -1.94
C VAL A 145 26.03 -2.17 -1.44
N HIS A 146 27.14 -2.68 -1.98
CA HIS A 146 28.50 -2.26 -1.61
C HIS A 146 28.94 -0.91 -2.18
N GLU A 147 28.53 -0.53 -3.40
CA GLU A 147 28.88 0.82 -3.92
C GLU A 147 27.99 1.92 -3.32
N GLN A 148 26.76 1.60 -2.92
CA GLN A 148 25.82 2.58 -2.37
C GLN A 148 25.96 2.82 -0.86
N PHE A 149 26.60 1.89 -0.13
CA PHE A 149 26.80 1.98 1.31
C PHE A 149 28.23 1.53 1.68
N LEU A 150 29.17 2.49 1.66
CA LEU A 150 30.58 2.29 2.04
C LEU A 150 30.75 1.77 3.49
N GLU A 151 29.73 1.89 4.33
CA GLU A 151 29.70 1.36 5.70
C GLU A 151 29.57 -0.18 5.73
N LEU A 152 29.12 -0.79 4.63
CA LEU A 152 28.91 -2.24 4.49
C LEU A 152 30.03 -2.95 3.72
N THR A 153 31.08 -2.25 3.30
CA THR A 153 32.15 -2.79 2.44
C THR A 153 32.96 -3.92 3.09
N ASN A 154 32.89 -4.07 4.42
CA ASN A 154 33.60 -5.10 5.18
C ASN A 154 32.67 -6.15 5.79
N VAL A 155 31.42 -6.21 5.33
CA VAL A 155 30.38 -7.11 5.84
C VAL A 155 30.06 -8.14 4.76
N SER A 156 29.99 -9.43 5.14
CA SER A 156 29.71 -10.49 4.17
C SER A 156 28.34 -10.29 3.50
N LEU A 157 28.26 -10.62 2.21
CA LEU A 157 27.04 -10.52 1.42
C LEU A 157 25.87 -11.27 2.09
N ASP A 158 26.14 -12.45 2.64
CA ASP A 158 25.17 -13.28 3.36
C ASP A 158 24.59 -12.55 4.58
N PHE A 159 25.41 -11.81 5.33
CA PHE A 159 24.95 -11.04 6.48
C PHE A 159 24.06 -9.86 6.05
N VAL A 160 24.43 -9.18 4.96
CA VAL A 160 23.63 -8.09 4.39
C VAL A 160 22.27 -8.61 3.91
N GLN A 161 22.23 -9.80 3.29
CA GLN A 161 20.98 -10.46 2.90
C GLN A 161 20.10 -10.76 4.12
N ILE A 162 20.67 -11.36 5.17
CA ILE A 162 19.95 -11.65 6.42
C ILE A 162 19.39 -10.36 7.04
N LEU A 163 20.18 -9.28 7.06
CA LEU A 163 19.78 -8.01 7.64
C LEU A 163 18.63 -7.35 6.86
N LEU A 164 18.67 -7.41 5.52
CA LEU A 164 17.59 -6.94 4.64
C LEU A 164 16.30 -7.73 4.88
N MET A 165 16.39 -9.07 4.90
CA MET A 165 15.25 -9.94 5.20
C MET A 165 14.65 -9.64 6.58
N ALA A 166 15.50 -9.45 7.60
CA ALA A 166 15.05 -9.11 8.96
C ALA A 166 14.37 -7.74 9.03
N ARG A 167 14.88 -6.73 8.31
CA ARG A 167 14.27 -5.41 8.22
C ARG A 167 12.88 -5.48 7.58
N ASP A 168 12.74 -6.22 6.48
CA ASP A 168 11.47 -6.35 5.78
C ASP A 168 10.45 -7.13 6.60
N LEU A 169 10.88 -8.17 7.32
CA LEU A 169 10.06 -8.89 8.28
C LEU A 169 9.58 -7.94 9.40
N LYS A 170 10.47 -7.11 9.96
CA LYS A 170 10.12 -6.10 10.96
C LYS A 170 9.07 -5.12 10.43
N ILE A 171 9.26 -4.59 9.22
CA ILE A 171 8.32 -3.65 8.58
C ILE A 171 6.96 -4.31 8.37
N ASN A 172 6.92 -5.55 7.91
CA ASN A 172 5.67 -6.29 7.70
C ASN A 172 4.92 -6.54 9.02
N ILE A 173 5.63 -6.91 10.09
CA ILE A 173 5.04 -7.07 11.43
C ILE A 173 4.47 -5.74 11.93
N CYS A 174 5.22 -4.63 11.81
CA CYS A 174 4.73 -3.31 12.19
C CYS A 174 3.48 -2.91 11.40
N LYS A 175 3.45 -3.13 10.08
CA LYS A 175 2.28 -2.83 9.24
C LYS A 175 1.05 -3.64 9.68
N ARG A 176 1.25 -4.92 10.00
CA ARG A 176 0.17 -5.81 10.47
C ARG A 176 -0.32 -5.39 11.85
N ALA A 177 0.58 -5.02 12.77
CA ALA A 177 0.22 -4.52 14.09
C ALA A 177 -0.54 -3.20 14.02
N VAL A 178 -0.09 -2.24 13.20
CA VAL A 178 -0.79 -0.98 12.96
C VAL A 178 -2.16 -1.21 12.34
N GLY A 179 -2.26 -2.09 11.33
CA GLY A 179 -3.55 -2.47 10.72
C GLY A 179 -4.52 -3.06 11.75
N SER A 180 -4.04 -3.99 12.58
CA SER A 180 -4.85 -4.57 13.66
C SER A 180 -5.24 -3.51 14.70
N PHE A 181 -4.35 -2.59 15.06
CA PHE A 181 -4.65 -1.50 15.98
C PHE A 181 -5.74 -0.57 15.43
N PHE A 182 -5.71 -0.25 14.13
CA PHE A 182 -6.78 0.50 13.45
C PHE A 182 -8.09 -0.28 13.36
N GLU A 183 -8.06 -1.61 13.26
CA GLU A 183 -9.27 -2.43 13.37
C GLU A 183 -9.86 -2.40 14.79
N TRP A 184 -9.02 -2.48 15.83
CA TRP A 184 -9.44 -2.33 17.23
C TRP A 184 -10.02 -0.95 17.50
N ASP A 185 -9.40 0.12 17.01
CA ASP A 185 -9.89 1.50 17.13
C ASP A 185 -11.20 1.75 16.33
N LYS A 186 -11.43 0.99 15.25
CA LYS A 186 -12.69 1.00 14.49
C LYS A 186 -13.80 0.22 15.23
N LEU A 187 -13.46 -0.90 15.86
CA LEU A 187 -14.35 -1.66 16.75
C LEU A 187 -14.68 -0.86 18.02
N ASP A 188 -13.72 -0.17 18.62
CA ASP A 188 -13.91 0.69 19.79
C ASP A 188 -14.83 1.89 19.46
N ARG A 189 -14.66 2.49 18.28
CA ARG A 189 -15.61 3.49 17.76
C ARG A 189 -17.01 2.95 17.50
N ALA A 190 -17.16 1.67 17.18
CA ALA A 190 -18.47 1.02 17.06
C ALA A 190 -19.09 0.68 18.43
N VAL A 191 -18.27 0.37 19.44
CA VAL A 191 -18.69 0.10 20.82
C VAL A 191 -19.07 1.39 21.56
N SER A 192 -18.43 2.53 21.23
CA SER A 192 -18.83 3.86 21.71
C SER A 192 -20.09 4.42 21.01
N GLY A 193 -20.83 3.58 20.27
CA GLY A 193 -22.12 3.89 19.64
C GLY A 193 -23.30 4.04 20.61
N LYS A 194 -23.09 4.65 21.78
CA LYS A 194 -24.15 5.26 22.58
C LYS A 194 -23.91 6.77 22.53
N ASP A 195 -24.87 7.50 21.94
CA ASP A 195 -25.02 8.97 21.95
C ASP A 195 -24.56 9.78 20.72
N LYS A 196 -24.60 9.20 19.50
CA LYS A 196 -24.78 10.04 18.30
C LYS A 196 -25.89 9.49 17.39
N PRO A 197 -27.10 10.08 17.40
CA PRO A 197 -28.01 9.93 16.28
C PRO A 197 -27.44 10.71 15.09
N LEU A 198 -26.82 9.99 14.16
CA LEU A 198 -26.67 10.41 12.77
C LEU A 198 -28.07 10.46 12.16
N GLY A 199 -28.72 11.61 12.26
CA GLY A 199 -29.99 11.89 11.59
C GLY A 199 -31.04 12.53 12.48
N MET A 200 -30.84 13.78 12.90
CA MET A 200 -31.97 14.67 13.19
C MET A 200 -31.55 16.13 13.09
N PHE A 201 -31.71 16.72 11.90
CA PHE A 201 -31.79 18.18 11.76
C PHE A 201 -32.91 18.64 10.84
N ILE A 202 -33.93 17.80 10.63
CA ILE A 202 -35.22 18.23 10.07
C ILE A 202 -36.34 17.46 10.77
N ALA A 203 -36.72 17.91 11.97
CA ALA A 203 -38.08 17.85 12.49
C ALA A 203 -38.07 18.39 13.93
N ILE A 204 -39.02 19.29 14.21
CA ILE A 204 -39.44 19.82 15.53
C ILE A 204 -38.78 21.15 15.95
N LEU A 205 -39.20 22.21 15.26
CA LEU A 205 -39.57 23.53 15.79
C LEU A 205 -40.44 24.20 14.71
N GLY A 206 -41.75 24.42 14.83
CA GLY A 206 -42.73 24.04 15.83
C GLY A 206 -44.12 24.15 15.19
N ILE A 207 -45.00 23.20 15.49
CA ILE A 207 -46.44 23.44 15.41
C ILE A 207 -46.84 23.88 16.83
N HIS A 208 -47.06 25.18 17.00
CA HIS A 208 -47.98 25.69 18.00
C HIS A 208 -48.95 26.63 17.28
N HIS A 209 -50.15 26.13 17.02
CA HIS A 209 -51.32 26.95 16.69
C HIS A 209 -51.86 27.55 18.02
N PRO A 210 -52.40 28.77 18.04
CA PRO A 210 -53.85 28.94 17.88
C PRO A 210 -54.24 30.15 17.01
N ARG A 211 -55.53 30.20 16.67
CA ARG A 211 -56.26 31.31 16.05
C ARG A 211 -56.16 32.57 16.92
N ASP A 212 -56.29 33.75 16.33
CA ASP A 212 -57.40 34.69 16.59
C ASP A 212 -57.25 35.99 15.79
N TYR A 213 -58.41 36.45 15.30
CA TYR A 213 -58.77 37.65 14.49
C TYR A 213 -58.43 37.68 13.00
#